data_AF-A0A7S4DQE8-F1
#
_entry.id   AF-A0A7S4DQE8-F1
#
_cell.length_a   1.000
_cell.length_b   1.000
_cell.length_c   1.000
_cell.angle_alpha   90.00
_cell.angle_beta   90.00
_cell.angle_gamma   90.00
#
_symmetry.space_group_name_H-M   'P 1'
#
loop_
_entity.id
_entity.type
_entity.pdbx_description
1 polymer ?
#
loop_
_entity_poly.entity_id
_entity_poly.type
_entity_poly.pdbx_seq_one_letter_code
_entity_poly.pdbx_strand_id
1 'polypeptide(L)'
;MYRSVRANSEICSLSFWSRKGRSSMMHGDQLLAVGDFTGTLHVFSVPLILMRPAPNEKEAMRQWYDYEIQRLGYVQKRADVNAADDSNEVKKPEEKKKGEKTGQTEEEIAETKEKEYQEMLSQFREKFFPKPEE
;
A
#
# COMPACT_ATOMS: atom_id res chain seq x y z
N MET A 1 11.37 20.18 49.37
CA MET A 1 11.38 20.69 47.98
C MET A 1 11.35 19.49 47.04
N TYR A 2 10.17 19.11 46.52
CA TYR A 2 10.09 18.05 45.51
C TYR A 2 10.33 18.69 44.15
N ARG A 3 11.47 18.37 43.54
CA ARG A 3 11.83 18.87 42.21
C ARG A 3 10.91 18.16 41.21
N SER A 4 9.91 18.87 40.73
CA SER A 4 9.09 18.41 39.60
C SER A 4 9.98 18.41 38.35
N VAL A 5 10.60 17.27 38.06
CA VAL A 5 11.28 17.03 36.79
C VAL A 5 10.18 16.76 35.77
N ARG A 6 9.58 17.83 35.25
CA ARG A 6 8.87 17.79 33.97
C ARG A 6 9.92 17.91 32.88
N ALA A 7 10.65 16.83 32.64
CA ALA A 7 11.30 16.64 31.36
C ALA A 7 10.35 15.81 30.51
N ASN A 8 10.10 16.26 29.28
CA ASN A 8 9.61 15.36 28.23
C ASN A 8 10.75 14.38 27.96
N SER A 9 10.81 13.33 28.78
CA SER A 9 11.87 12.36 28.72
C SER A 9 11.41 11.19 27.87
N GLU A 10 12.29 10.75 26.97
CA GLU A 10 11.96 9.76 25.96
C GLU A 10 11.89 8.36 26.60
N ILE A 11 10.92 7.57 26.17
CA ILE A 11 10.80 6.20 26.66
C ILE A 11 11.89 5.33 26.00
N CYS A 12 12.74 4.68 26.80
CA CYS A 12 13.76 3.77 26.28
C CYS A 12 13.26 2.34 26.13
N SER A 13 12.48 1.86 27.10
CA SER A 13 12.12 0.45 27.18
C SER A 13 10.74 0.23 27.79
N LEU A 14 10.07 -0.82 27.32
CA LEU A 14 8.74 -1.24 27.76
C LEU A 14 8.74 -2.75 27.99
N SER A 15 8.15 -3.20 29.10
CA SER A 15 7.94 -4.63 29.34
C SER A 15 6.66 -4.88 30.12
N PHE A 16 5.91 -5.91 29.72
CA PHE A 16 4.76 -6.39 30.48
C PHE A 16 5.20 -7.41 31.52
N TRP A 17 4.57 -7.34 32.69
CA TRP A 17 4.73 -8.37 33.70
C TRP A 17 4.07 -9.68 33.24
N SER A 18 4.87 -10.63 32.76
CA SER A 18 4.40 -11.96 32.36
C SER A 18 4.35 -12.90 33.57
N ARG A 19 3.15 -13.15 34.10
CA ARG A 19 2.93 -14.26 35.05
C ARG A 19 2.86 -15.59 34.29
N LYS A 20 4.00 -16.27 34.14
CA LYS A 20 4.00 -17.66 33.68
C LYS A 20 3.35 -18.54 34.77
N GLY A 21 2.23 -19.19 34.46
CA GLY A 21 1.73 -20.34 35.23
C GLY A 21 0.62 -20.13 36.26
N ARG A 22 -0.24 -19.10 36.15
CA ARG A 22 -1.51 -19.12 36.89
C ARG A 22 -2.70 -19.22 35.96
N SER A 23 -3.60 -20.13 36.31
CA SER A 23 -4.86 -20.37 35.62
C SER A 23 -5.65 -19.06 35.44
N SER A 24 -6.37 -19.02 34.34
CA SER A 24 -7.24 -17.98 33.78
C SER A 24 -8.32 -17.38 34.71
N MET A 25 -8.24 -17.56 36.04
CA MET A 25 -9.35 -17.32 36.95
C MET A 25 -9.10 -16.21 37.99
N MET A 26 -7.95 -15.53 37.94
CA MET A 26 -7.70 -14.33 38.75
C MET A 26 -7.30 -13.19 37.84
N HIS A 27 -8.21 -12.23 37.67
CA HIS A 27 -8.00 -10.92 37.04
C HIS A 27 -7.00 -10.09 37.87
N GLY A 28 -5.75 -10.52 37.96
CA GLY A 28 -4.70 -9.71 38.56
C GLY A 28 -4.32 -8.60 37.60
N ASP A 29 -4.13 -7.38 38.11
CA ASP A 29 -3.70 -6.23 37.32
C ASP A 29 -2.47 -6.58 36.49
N GLN A 30 -2.59 -6.50 35.16
CA GLN A 30 -1.43 -6.59 34.29
C GLN A 30 -0.64 -5.29 34.47
N LEU A 31 0.63 -5.42 34.84
CA LEU A 31 1.51 -4.27 35.01
C LEU A 31 2.37 -4.06 33.77
N LEU A 32 2.53 -2.79 33.39
CA LEU A 32 3.42 -2.32 32.35
C LEU A 32 4.54 -1.51 33.01
N ALA A 33 5.78 -1.96 32.81
CA ALA A 33 6.98 -1.26 33.25
C ALA A 33 7.54 -0.43 32.08
N VAL A 34 7.77 0.86 32.32
CA VAL A 34 8.27 1.84 31.33
C VAL A 34 9.54 2.46 31.88
N GLY A 35 10.66 2.20 31.21
CA GLY A 35 11.96 2.79 31.53
C GLY A 35 12.19 4.05 30.71
N ASP A 36 12.64 5.11 31.39
CA ASP A 36 12.93 6.41 30.82
C ASP A 36 14.46 6.68 30.74
N PHE A 37 14.91 7.56 29.84
CA PHE A 37 16.34 7.92 29.69
C PHE A 37 16.94 8.56 30.93
N THR A 38 16.11 9.14 31.80
CA THR A 38 16.55 9.71 33.08
C THR A 38 16.92 8.65 34.12
N GLY A 39 16.74 7.36 33.81
CA GLY A 39 16.93 6.25 34.74
C GLY A 39 15.74 6.02 35.69
N THR A 40 14.61 6.67 35.42
CA THR A 40 13.36 6.49 36.18
C THR A 40 12.55 5.32 35.62
N LEU A 41 11.98 4.48 36.51
CA LEU A 41 11.06 3.41 36.15
C LEU A 41 9.64 3.80 36.53
N HIS A 42 8.75 3.85 35.53
CA HIS A 42 7.31 4.05 35.74
C HIS A 42 6.58 2.72 35.65
N VAL A 43 5.68 2.45 36.59
CA VAL A 43 4.86 1.23 36.61
C VAL A 43 3.39 1.63 36.48
N PHE A 44 2.73 1.11 35.42
CA PHE A 44 1.34 1.37 35.12
C PHE A 44 0.50 0.10 35.25
N SER A 45 -0.74 0.22 35.72
CA SER A 45 -1.75 -0.82 35.58
C SER A 45 -2.40 -0.73 34.20
N VAL A 46 -2.48 -1.85 33.48
CA VAL A 46 -3.18 -1.92 32.21
C VAL A 46 -4.69 -1.97 32.48
N PRO A 47 -5.51 -1.12 31.83
CA PRO A 47 -6.96 -1.18 31.94
C PRO A 47 -7.53 -2.52 31.48
N LEU A 48 -8.60 -2.97 32.15
CA LEU A 48 -9.27 -4.24 31.86
C LEU A 48 -9.72 -4.39 30.40
N ILE A 49 -10.05 -3.28 29.71
CA ILE A 49 -10.48 -3.28 28.32
C ILE A 49 -9.35 -3.75 27.39
N LEU A 50 -8.09 -3.42 27.71
CA LEU A 50 -6.91 -3.82 26.92
C LEU A 50 -6.38 -5.21 27.32
N MET A 51 -6.83 -5.75 28.45
CA MET A 51 -6.41 -7.07 28.94
C MET A 51 -7.22 -8.22 28.33
N ARG A 52 -8.43 -7.94 27.83
CA ARG A 52 -9.32 -8.97 27.27
C ARG A 52 -9.06 -9.09 25.78
N PRO A 53 -8.42 -10.18 25.30
CA PRO A 53 -8.23 -10.35 23.88
C PRO A 53 -9.59 -10.49 23.19
N ALA A 54 -9.78 -9.77 22.10
CA ALA A 54 -10.96 -9.98 21.26
C ALA A 54 -10.87 -11.36 20.59
N PRO A 55 -12.00 -12.01 20.26
CA PRO A 55 -11.97 -13.24 19.49
C PRO A 55 -11.23 -12.99 18.17
N ASN A 56 -10.32 -13.90 17.82
CA ASN A 56 -9.49 -13.85 16.60
C ASN A 56 -8.59 -12.62 16.45
N GLU A 57 -8.34 -11.83 17.51
CA GLU A 57 -7.51 -10.62 17.44
C GLU A 57 -6.12 -10.90 16.86
N LYS A 58 -5.51 -12.03 17.23
CA LYS A 58 -4.20 -12.44 16.73
C LYS A 58 -4.20 -12.68 15.22
N GLU A 59 -5.27 -13.27 14.69
CA GLU A 59 -5.39 -13.54 13.25
C GLU A 59 -5.70 -12.27 12.49
N ALA A 60 -6.62 -11.44 13.00
CA ALA A 60 -6.95 -10.14 12.43
C ALA A 60 -5.73 -9.21 12.35
N MET A 61 -4.93 -9.14 13.43
CA MET A 61 -3.71 -8.31 13.46
C MET A 61 -2.64 -8.81 12.48
N ARG A 62 -2.51 -10.14 12.32
CA ARG A 62 -1.58 -10.72 11.33
C ARG A 62 -2.01 -10.39 9.91
N GLN A 63 -3.29 -10.59 9.59
CA GLN A 63 -3.83 -10.26 8.26
C GLN A 63 -3.65 -8.77 7.95
N TRP A 64 -3.98 -7.89 8.89
CA TRP A 64 -3.78 -6.45 8.74
C TRP A 64 -2.31 -6.12 8.47
N TYR A 65 -1.39 -6.72 9.22
CA TYR A 65 0.05 -6.51 9.05
C TYR A 65 0.55 -6.96 7.68
N ASP A 66 0.11 -8.14 7.23
CA ASP A 66 0.45 -8.66 5.90
C ASP A 66 -0.07 -7.75 4.78
N TYR A 67 -1.28 -7.19 4.93
CA TYR A 67 -1.81 -6.20 4.01
C TYR A 67 -1.01 -4.90 4.00
N GLU A 68 -0.54 -4.43 5.16
CA GLU A 68 0.28 -3.21 5.21
C GLU A 68 1.63 -3.42 4.51
N ILE A 69 2.25 -4.59 4.64
CA ILE A 69 3.47 -4.93 3.87
C ILE A 69 3.19 -4.87 2.37
N GLN A 70 2.09 -5.47 1.91
CA GLN A 70 1.71 -5.44 0.49
C GLN A 70 1.45 -4.02 0.00
N ARG A 71 0.76 -3.21 0.81
CA ARG A 71 0.45 -1.80 0.51
C ARG A 71 1.73 -0.97 0.39
N LEU A 72 2.67 -1.12 1.31
CA LEU A 72 3.97 -0.42 1.23
C LEU A 72 4.73 -0.81 -0.03
N GLY A 73 4.75 -2.11 -0.39
CA GLY A 73 5.33 -2.58 -1.64
C GLY A 73 4.66 -2.00 -2.88
N TYR A 74 3.34 -1.83 -2.87
CA TYR A 74 2.60 -1.16 -3.95
C TYR A 74 2.94 0.33 -4.05
N VAL A 75 2.99 1.03 -2.91
CA VAL A 75 3.32 2.47 -2.86
C VAL A 75 4.72 2.72 -3.39
N GLN A 76 5.70 1.90 -3.01
CA GLN A 76 7.07 1.97 -3.54
C GLN A 76 7.10 1.78 -5.06
N LYS A 77 6.46 0.73 -5.57
CA LYS A 77 6.39 0.48 -7.03
C LYS A 77 5.71 1.62 -7.79
N ARG A 78 4.68 2.24 -7.21
CA ARG A 78 4.04 3.43 -7.81
C ARG A 78 4.97 4.64 -7.85
N ALA A 79 5.77 4.84 -6.81
CA ALA A 79 6.77 5.92 -6.82
C ALA A 79 7.79 5.71 -7.94
N ASP A 80 8.24 4.46 -8.16
CA ASP A 80 9.18 4.11 -9.22
C ASP A 80 8.59 4.33 -10.63
N VAL A 81 7.31 3.95 -10.84
CA VAL A 81 6.61 4.16 -12.11
C VAL A 81 6.44 5.66 -12.39
N ASN A 82 6.00 6.44 -11.40
CA ASN A 82 5.87 7.89 -11.57
C ASN A 82 7.22 8.55 -11.90
N ALA A 83 8.30 8.15 -11.22
CA ALA A 83 9.64 8.64 -11.52
C ALA A 83 10.14 8.23 -12.92
N ALA A 84 9.79 7.02 -13.38
CA ALA A 84 10.13 6.54 -14.72
C ALA A 84 9.34 7.27 -15.81
N ASP A 85 8.05 7.53 -15.59
CA ASP A 85 7.18 8.26 -16.52
C ASP A 85 7.61 9.73 -16.64
N ASP A 86 7.91 10.40 -15.52
CA ASP A 86 8.45 11.77 -15.51
C ASP A 86 9.79 11.86 -16.27
N SER A 87 10.64 10.82 -16.19
CA SER A 87 11.92 10.77 -16.91
C SER A 87 11.80 10.48 -18.41
N ASN A 88 10.72 9.79 -18.82
CA ASN A 88 10.46 9.44 -20.21
C ASN A 88 9.76 10.57 -20.98
N GLU A 89 8.93 11.38 -20.32
CA GLU A 89 8.32 12.56 -20.96
C GLU A 89 9.37 13.65 -21.30
N VAL A 90 10.43 13.79 -20.50
CA VAL A 90 11.53 14.73 -20.77
C VAL A 90 12.37 14.32 -21.99
N LYS A 91 12.35 13.05 -22.41
CA LYS A 91 13.07 12.56 -23.61
C LYS A 91 12.23 12.56 -24.89
N LYS A 92 10.99 13.04 -24.86
CA LYS A 92 10.06 12.96 -26.00
C LYS A 92 9.48 14.29 -26.55
N PRO A 93 10.23 15.40 -26.56
CA PRO A 93 10.12 16.39 -27.63
C PRO A 93 11.42 16.29 -28.45
N GLU A 94 11.49 15.66 -29.63
CA GLU A 94 11.53 16.44 -30.88
C GLU A 94 11.50 15.57 -32.15
N GLU A 95 11.34 14.25 -32.07
CA GLU A 95 11.51 13.38 -33.26
C GLU A 95 10.21 12.89 -33.91
N LYS A 96 9.19 13.74 -34.10
CA LYS A 96 8.09 13.45 -35.04
C LYS A 96 7.48 14.69 -35.71
N LYS A 97 8.29 15.55 -36.34
CA LYS A 97 7.80 16.49 -37.38
C LYS A 97 8.82 16.74 -38.49
N LYS A 98 9.36 15.69 -39.10
CA LYS A 98 9.96 15.74 -40.45
C LYS A 98 9.62 14.46 -41.19
N GLY A 99 8.43 14.43 -41.77
CA GLY A 99 7.96 13.39 -42.66
C GLY A 99 6.88 14.00 -43.54
N GLU A 100 7.25 14.30 -44.77
CA GLU A 100 6.47 14.63 -45.96
C GLU A 100 4.97 14.89 -45.77
N LYS A 101 4.56 16.17 -45.93
CA LYS A 101 3.21 16.51 -46.36
C LYS A 101 3.10 16.15 -47.85
N THR A 102 2.82 14.89 -48.15
CA THR A 102 2.20 14.51 -49.42
C THR A 102 0.74 14.98 -49.36
N GLY A 103 0.34 15.77 -50.36
CA GLY A 103 -0.95 16.48 -50.40
C GLY A 103 -2.14 15.56 -50.63
N GLN A 104 -2.52 14.80 -49.61
CA GLN A 104 -3.82 14.13 -49.53
C GLN A 104 -4.78 15.03 -48.75
N THR A 105 -5.97 15.24 -49.28
CA THR A 105 -7.03 15.98 -48.60
C THR A 105 -7.47 15.23 -47.34
N GLU A 106 -7.96 15.95 -46.33
CA GLU A 106 -8.38 15.36 -45.04
C GLU A 106 -9.39 14.23 -45.19
N GLU A 107 -10.17 14.25 -46.28
CA GLU A 107 -11.16 13.24 -46.65
C GLU A 107 -10.51 11.90 -47.05
N GLU A 108 -9.43 11.90 -47.83
CA GLU A 108 -8.71 10.67 -48.23
C GLU A 108 -8.06 9.98 -47.02
N ILE A 109 -7.59 10.79 -46.06
CA ILE A 109 -7.01 10.31 -44.81
C ILE A 109 -8.10 9.73 -43.88
N ALA A 110 -9.33 10.26 -43.93
CA ALA A 110 -10.45 9.71 -43.18
C ALA A 110 -10.91 8.37 -43.77
N GLU A 111 -11.02 8.28 -45.09
CA GLU A 111 -11.43 7.04 -45.78
C GLU A 111 -10.46 5.89 -45.58
N THR A 112 -9.15 6.17 -45.59
CA THR A 112 -8.11 5.15 -45.33
C THR A 112 -8.21 4.60 -43.91
N LYS A 113 -8.37 5.49 -42.90
CA LYS A 113 -8.58 5.08 -41.51
C LYS A 113 -9.86 4.29 -41.30
N GLU A 114 -10.94 4.64 -42.00
CA GLU A 114 -12.21 3.94 -41.89
C GLU A 114 -12.13 2.53 -42.49
N LYS A 115 -11.40 2.37 -43.61
CA LYS A 115 -11.08 1.05 -44.20
C LYS A 115 -10.24 0.20 -43.25
N GLU A 116 -9.19 0.77 -42.65
CA GLU A 116 -8.36 0.09 -41.64
C GLU A 116 -9.19 -0.36 -40.43
N TYR A 117 -10.12 0.47 -39.96
CA TYR A 117 -11.02 0.13 -38.85
C TYR A 117 -11.96 -1.03 -39.21
N GLN A 118 -12.51 -1.04 -40.42
CA GLN A 118 -13.38 -2.13 -40.90
C GLN A 118 -12.62 -3.45 -41.06
N GLU A 119 -11.37 -3.42 -41.51
CA GLU A 119 -10.51 -4.61 -41.56
C GLU A 119 -10.21 -5.17 -40.17
N MET A 120 -9.94 -4.32 -39.19
CA MET A 120 -9.74 -4.74 -37.80
C MET A 120 -11.01 -5.38 -37.21
N LEU A 121 -12.19 -4.83 -37.53
CA LEU A 121 -13.47 -5.40 -37.10
C LEU A 121 -13.76 -6.77 -37.74
N SER A 122 -13.41 -6.95 -39.01
CA SER A 122 -13.61 -8.25 -39.69
C SER A 122 -12.69 -9.33 -39.10
N GLN A 123 -11.41 -8.99 -38.88
CA GLN A 123 -10.46 -9.89 -38.22
C GLN A 123 -10.90 -10.25 -36.80
N PHE A 124 -11.43 -9.29 -36.05
CA PHE A 124 -11.98 -9.54 -34.72
C PHE A 124 -13.21 -10.47 -34.80
N ARG A 125 -14.14 -10.21 -35.71
CA ARG A 125 -15.36 -11.00 -35.87
C ARG A 125 -15.07 -12.46 -36.21
N GLU A 126 -14.16 -12.70 -37.16
CA GLU A 126 -13.74 -14.06 -37.54
C GLU A 126 -13.04 -14.78 -36.38
N LYS A 127 -12.23 -14.06 -35.59
CA LYS A 127 -11.47 -14.65 -34.47
C LYS A 127 -12.34 -15.02 -33.27
N PHE A 128 -13.40 -14.25 -32.99
CA PHE A 128 -14.22 -14.42 -31.78
C PHE A 128 -15.59 -15.08 -32.03
N PHE A 129 -16.10 -15.04 -33.26
CA PHE A 129 -17.36 -15.68 -33.65
C PHE A 129 -17.18 -16.46 -34.95
N PRO A 130 -16.42 -17.58 -34.93
CA PRO A 130 -16.30 -18.45 -36.08
C PRO A 130 -17.69 -18.94 -36.49
N LYS A 131 -18.01 -18.86 -37.78
CA LYS A 131 -19.26 -19.45 -38.29
C LYS A 131 -19.22 -20.95 -38.02
N PRO A 132 -20.31 -21.55 -37.50
CA PRO A 132 -20.37 -23.00 -37.38
C PRO A 132 -20.22 -23.61 -38.78
N GLU A 133 -19.30 -24.56 -38.92
CA GLU A 133 -19.16 -25.37 -40.13
C GLU A 133 -20.48 -26.14 -40.33
N GLU A 134 -21.13 -25.98 -41.49
CA GLU A 134 -22.30 -26.77 -41.91
C GLU A 134 -21.91 -28.21 -42.26
#